data_AF-A0A6P0Y5G0-F1
#
_entry.id   AF-A0A6P0Y5G0-F1
#
_cell.length_a   1.000
_cell.length_b   1.000
_cell.length_c   1.000
_cell.angle_alpha   90.00
_cell.angle_beta   90.00
_cell.angle_gamma   90.00
#
_symmetry.space_group_name_H-M   'P 1'
#
loop_
_entity.id
_entity.type
_entity.pdbx_description
1 polymer ?
#
loop_
_entity_poly.entity_id
_entity_poly.type
_entity_poly.pdbx_seq_one_letter_code
_entity_poly.pdbx_strand_id
1 'polypeptide(L)'
;DKSTQNYYLIPHDTSPVKLQKTALPATEFNNALQQISAQKLLVIIDSCHAQGMATAKETEELELPENFSQTALPKNLIEELRKGTGRAVFTSSTGDELSWIRSDGKMSIYTDHFLEALHGGGNKPGDKFVTVSNLMNYVGKTVPESARQLGRKQTPIFDFSQTEDFPVALLRGGKGLPDGGWEEVKSEVRGSISVGRDVNSAGGDNISQINVFGGSEATITINDIGSKRS
;
A
#
# COMPACT_ATOMS: atom_id res chain seq x y z
N ASP A 1 -6.42 2.35 20.90
CA ASP A 1 -6.94 3.08 22.07
C ASP A 1 -7.10 2.09 23.23
N LYS A 2 -6.34 2.27 24.30
CA LYS A 2 -6.34 1.39 25.47
C LYS A 2 -7.67 1.41 26.23
N SER A 3 -8.42 2.50 26.15
CA SER A 3 -9.70 2.68 26.84
C SER A 3 -10.86 1.98 26.13
N THR A 4 -10.91 2.06 24.80
CA THR A 4 -11.99 1.46 23.99
C THR A 4 -11.61 0.14 23.33
N GLN A 5 -10.32 -0.23 23.35
CA GLN A 5 -9.74 -1.32 22.57
C GLN A 5 -9.93 -1.16 21.05
N ASN A 6 -10.24 0.05 20.58
CA ASN A 6 -10.39 0.34 19.16
C ASN A 6 -9.02 0.50 18.48
N TYR A 7 -8.94 -0.02 17.26
CA TYR A 7 -7.79 0.11 16.36
C TYR A 7 -8.02 1.27 15.40
N TYR A 8 -6.93 1.95 15.06
CA TYR A 8 -6.94 3.10 14.18
C TYR A 8 -5.81 2.94 13.17
N LEU A 9 -6.10 3.25 11.91
CA LEU A 9 -5.08 3.52 10.91
C LEU A 9 -4.57 4.94 11.15
N ILE A 10 -3.27 5.13 10.99
CA ILE A 10 -2.60 6.42 11.15
C ILE A 10 -2.13 6.89 9.76
N PRO A 11 -2.99 7.59 8.99
CA PRO A 11 -2.58 8.29 7.78
C PRO A 11 -1.41 9.26 8.02
N HIS A 12 -0.68 9.59 6.96
CA HIS A 12 0.46 10.51 7.01
C HIS A 12 0.09 11.92 7.54
N ASP A 13 -1.15 12.37 7.35
CA ASP A 13 -1.68 13.66 7.82
C ASP A 13 -2.32 13.59 9.22
N THR A 14 -2.16 12.48 9.94
CA THR A 14 -2.67 12.34 11.32
C THR A 14 -1.97 13.35 12.23
N SER A 15 -2.76 14.20 12.89
CA SER A 15 -2.26 15.08 13.94
C SER A 15 -2.24 14.36 15.29
N PRO A 16 -1.08 14.25 15.98
CA PRO A 16 -1.00 13.66 17.32
C PRO A 16 -1.92 14.33 18.34
N VAL A 17 -2.10 15.65 18.20
CA VAL A 17 -2.92 16.49 19.09
C VAL A 17 -4.43 16.31 18.81
N LYS A 18 -4.79 15.86 17.61
CA LYS A 18 -6.19 15.65 17.18
C LYS A 18 -6.42 14.23 16.71
N LEU A 19 -5.78 13.25 17.36
CA LEU A 19 -5.73 11.88 16.91
C LEU A 19 -7.12 11.29 16.64
N GLN A 20 -8.11 11.55 17.50
CA GLN A 20 -9.48 11.04 17.33
C GLN A 20 -10.23 11.66 16.14
N LYS A 21 -9.74 12.77 15.59
CA LYS A 21 -10.34 13.46 14.44
C LYS A 21 -9.60 13.19 13.13
N THR A 22 -8.34 12.77 13.20
CA THR A 22 -7.48 12.61 12.01
C THR A 22 -7.00 11.16 11.81
N ALA A 23 -7.07 10.31 12.83
CA ALA A 23 -6.86 8.88 12.69
C ALA A 23 -8.16 8.20 12.26
N LEU A 24 -8.07 7.23 11.36
CA LEU A 24 -9.22 6.52 10.81
C LEU A 24 -9.52 5.28 11.66
N PRO A 25 -10.69 5.18 12.31
CA PRO A 25 -11.07 3.96 13.02
C PRO A 25 -11.11 2.76 12.06
N ALA A 26 -10.51 1.64 12.48
CA ALA A 26 -10.49 0.42 11.67
C ALA A 26 -11.89 -0.10 11.34
N THR A 27 -12.85 0.08 12.25
CA THR A 27 -14.26 -0.27 12.05
C THR A 27 -14.91 0.59 10.96
N GLU A 28 -14.60 1.89 10.93
CA GLU A 28 -15.09 2.80 9.90
C GLU A 28 -14.51 2.44 8.53
N PHE A 29 -13.20 2.16 8.48
CA PHE A 29 -12.55 1.67 7.28
C PHE A 29 -13.19 0.37 6.76
N ASN A 30 -13.41 -0.62 7.63
CA ASN A 30 -14.05 -1.88 7.27
C ASN A 30 -15.48 -1.68 6.76
N ASN A 31 -16.27 -0.86 7.44
CA ASN A 31 -17.63 -0.55 7.04
C ASN A 31 -17.67 0.14 5.67
N ALA A 32 -16.75 1.07 5.41
CA ALA A 32 -16.65 1.71 4.11
C ALA A 32 -16.29 0.71 2.99
N LEU A 33 -15.32 -0.19 3.24
CA LEU A 33 -14.98 -1.25 2.28
C LEU A 33 -16.14 -2.21 2.02
N GLN A 34 -17.01 -2.46 3.00
CA GLN A 34 -18.23 -3.27 2.81
C GLN A 34 -19.29 -2.58 1.94
N GLN A 35 -19.30 -1.24 1.89
CA GLN A 35 -20.22 -0.47 1.05
C GLN A 35 -19.80 -0.38 -0.42
N ILE A 36 -18.55 -0.74 -0.74
CA ILE A 36 -18.07 -0.77 -2.12
C ILE A 36 -18.73 -1.95 -2.85
N SER A 37 -19.59 -1.65 -3.83
CA SER A 37 -20.33 -2.63 -4.65
C SER A 37 -19.52 -3.23 -5.81
N ALA A 38 -18.19 -3.12 -5.76
CA ALA A 38 -17.31 -3.68 -6.78
C ALA A 38 -17.28 -5.22 -6.69
N GLN A 39 -17.31 -5.89 -7.84
CA GLN A 39 -17.20 -7.35 -7.91
C GLN A 39 -15.81 -7.86 -7.51
N LYS A 40 -14.78 -7.04 -7.73
CA LYS A 40 -13.39 -7.29 -7.39
C LYS A 40 -12.82 -6.09 -6.65
N LEU A 41 -12.17 -6.33 -5.52
CA LEU A 41 -11.59 -5.28 -4.70
C LEU A 41 -10.21 -5.73 -4.22
N LEU A 42 -9.18 -4.98 -4.61
CA LEU A 42 -7.83 -5.12 -4.05
C LEU A 42 -7.64 -4.03 -3.00
N VAL A 43 -7.40 -4.44 -1.75
CA VAL A 43 -7.07 -3.57 -0.63
C VAL A 43 -5.60 -3.72 -0.33
N ILE A 44 -4.87 -2.60 -0.28
CA ILE A 44 -3.44 -2.58 0.02
C ILE A 44 -3.25 -1.73 1.27
N ILE A 45 -2.57 -2.28 2.27
CA ILE A 45 -2.26 -1.60 3.53
C ILE A 45 -0.76 -1.54 3.67
N ASP A 46 -0.21 -0.35 3.44
CA ASP A 46 1.20 -0.06 3.69
C ASP A 46 1.35 0.83 4.92
N SER A 47 1.52 0.21 6.09
CA SER A 47 1.68 0.91 7.36
C SER A 47 2.78 0.28 8.21
N CYS A 48 3.61 1.12 8.83
CA CYS A 48 4.67 0.67 9.72
C CYS A 48 4.06 0.15 11.04
N HIS A 49 4.30 -1.12 11.37
CA HIS A 49 4.04 -1.67 12.70
C HIS A 49 5.36 -1.93 13.44
N ALA A 50 5.76 -1.02 14.34
CA ALA A 50 6.70 -1.37 15.39
C ALA A 50 5.91 -1.64 16.65
N GLN A 51 5.82 -2.90 17.03
CA GLN A 51 5.67 -3.24 18.43
C GLN A 51 7.00 -2.86 19.12
N GLY A 52 7.05 -1.67 19.73
CA GLY A 52 8.12 -1.25 20.63
C GLY A 52 9.54 -1.27 20.06
N MET A 53 9.97 -0.17 19.45
CA MET A 53 11.40 0.18 19.41
C MET A 53 11.60 1.58 19.95
N ALA A 54 11.62 1.66 21.29
CA ALA A 54 12.49 2.58 21.98
C ALA A 54 13.93 2.19 21.64
N THR A 55 14.46 2.61 20.50
CA THR A 55 15.90 2.82 20.29
C THR A 55 16.15 3.54 18.97
N ALA A 56 16.71 4.75 19.13
CA ALA A 56 17.51 5.51 18.19
C ALA A 56 16.79 6.15 16.99
N LYS A 57 16.46 7.44 17.18
CA LYS A 57 16.70 8.57 16.26
C LYS A 57 16.53 8.23 14.77
N GLU A 58 15.37 8.56 14.18
CA GLU A 58 15.26 9.15 12.82
C GLU A 58 13.84 9.20 12.22
N THR A 59 12.81 8.71 12.92
CA THR A 59 11.41 9.08 12.60
C THR A 59 10.90 10.03 13.67
N GLU A 60 10.29 11.14 13.27
CA GLU A 60 9.51 11.99 14.17
C GLU A 60 8.58 11.09 14.97
N GLU A 61 8.86 10.99 16.27
CA GLU A 61 8.07 10.22 17.21
C GLU A 61 6.68 10.84 17.17
N LEU A 62 5.69 10.15 16.60
CA LEU A 62 4.30 10.53 16.78
C LEU A 62 4.04 10.40 18.29
N GLU A 63 4.11 11.53 19.00
CA GLU A 63 3.79 11.62 20.43
C GLU A 63 2.31 11.27 20.61
N LEU A 64 2.02 9.98 20.75
CA LEU A 64 0.67 9.50 20.97
C LEU A 64 0.22 9.88 22.38
N PRO A 65 -1.04 10.30 22.56
CA PRO A 65 -1.60 10.49 23.90
C PRO A 65 -1.47 9.21 24.74
N GLU A 66 -1.38 9.32 26.06
CA GLU A 66 -1.10 8.18 26.98
C GLU A 66 -2.04 6.97 26.80
N ASN A 67 -3.30 7.23 26.41
CA ASN A 67 -4.31 6.21 26.15
C ASN A 67 -4.19 5.54 24.77
N PHE A 68 -3.21 5.92 23.95
CA PHE A 68 -2.89 5.27 22.69
C PHE A 68 -1.56 4.54 22.79
N SER A 69 -1.43 3.51 21.95
CA SER A 69 -0.18 2.77 21.78
C SER A 69 -0.16 2.27 20.36
N GLN A 70 1.01 2.32 19.74
CA GLN A 70 1.23 1.65 18.47
C GLN A 70 1.13 0.13 18.69
N THR A 71 0.45 -0.53 17.77
CA THR A 71 0.23 -1.98 17.80
C THR A 71 0.16 -2.50 16.38
N ALA A 72 0.44 -3.80 16.22
CA ALA A 72 0.19 -4.55 15.01
C ALA A 72 -1.25 -4.37 14.52
N LEU A 73 -1.49 -4.45 13.20
CA LEU A 73 -2.85 -4.72 12.72
C LEU A 73 -3.30 -6.05 13.34
N PRO A 74 -4.38 -6.05 14.12
CA PRO A 74 -4.79 -7.25 14.82
C PRO A 74 -5.39 -8.23 13.80
N LYS A 75 -5.20 -9.53 14.04
CA LYS A 75 -5.64 -10.57 13.10
C LYS A 75 -7.13 -10.45 12.74
N ASN A 76 -7.97 -10.11 13.71
CA ASN A 76 -9.41 -9.90 13.50
C ASN A 76 -9.72 -8.77 12.50
N LEU A 77 -8.91 -7.71 12.44
CA LEU A 77 -9.08 -6.65 11.44
C LEU A 77 -8.81 -7.18 10.04
N ILE A 78 -7.74 -7.95 9.86
CA ILE A 78 -7.45 -8.61 8.59
C ILE A 78 -8.57 -9.59 8.20
N GLU A 79 -9.09 -10.37 9.15
CA GLU A 79 -10.25 -11.24 8.89
C GLU A 79 -11.51 -10.45 8.52
N GLU A 80 -11.74 -9.29 9.11
CA GLU A 80 -12.87 -8.42 8.76
C GLU A 80 -12.73 -7.81 7.36
N LEU A 81 -11.53 -7.43 6.95
CA LEU A 81 -11.24 -6.92 5.61
C LEU A 81 -11.50 -7.99 4.53
N ARG A 82 -11.28 -9.26 4.87
CA ARG A 82 -11.55 -10.41 3.98
C ARG A 82 -13.02 -10.75 3.85
N LYS A 83 -13.91 -10.23 4.71
CA LYS A 83 -15.35 -10.51 4.61
C LYS A 83 -15.88 -10.01 3.26
N GLY A 84 -16.44 -10.91 2.46
CA GLY A 84 -16.99 -10.62 1.13
C GLY A 84 -16.27 -11.41 0.03
N THR A 85 -16.98 -11.75 -1.03
CA THR A 85 -16.42 -12.44 -2.19
C THR A 85 -15.70 -11.47 -3.12
N GLY A 86 -14.64 -11.92 -3.80
CA GLY A 86 -13.93 -11.08 -4.78
C GLY A 86 -12.91 -10.11 -4.17
N ARG A 87 -12.51 -10.32 -2.92
CA ARG A 87 -11.60 -9.43 -2.18
C ARG A 87 -10.19 -10.03 -2.09
N ALA A 88 -9.21 -9.21 -2.40
CA ALA A 88 -7.80 -9.45 -2.13
C ALA A 88 -7.28 -8.38 -1.16
N VAL A 89 -6.57 -8.78 -0.10
CA VAL A 89 -6.02 -7.90 0.93
C VAL A 89 -4.53 -8.14 1.06
N PHE A 90 -3.73 -7.13 0.78
CA PHE A 90 -2.28 -7.17 0.83
C PHE A 90 -1.79 -6.23 1.93
N THR A 91 -0.86 -6.69 2.77
CA THR A 91 -0.21 -5.85 3.79
C THR A 91 1.30 -5.83 3.60
N SER A 92 1.93 -4.70 3.91
CA SER A 92 3.36 -4.50 3.66
C SER A 92 4.30 -5.24 4.58
N SER A 93 3.83 -5.64 5.76
CA SER A 93 4.56 -6.45 6.73
C SER A 93 3.61 -7.36 7.53
N THR A 94 4.19 -8.26 8.32
CA THR A 94 3.45 -8.99 9.35
C THR A 94 3.11 -8.07 10.52
N GLY A 95 2.21 -8.49 11.42
CA GLY A 95 1.91 -7.73 12.63
C GLY A 95 3.13 -7.49 13.54
N ASP A 96 4.10 -8.41 13.52
CA ASP A 96 5.30 -8.35 14.37
C ASP A 96 6.50 -7.67 13.66
N GLU A 97 6.32 -7.19 12.42
CA GLU A 97 7.37 -6.63 11.59
C GLU A 97 7.05 -5.20 11.13
N LEU A 98 8.10 -4.40 11.02
CA LEU A 98 8.02 -3.04 10.49
C LEU A 98 7.89 -3.05 8.95
N SER A 99 7.11 -2.09 8.43
CA SER A 99 7.24 -1.65 7.04
C SER A 99 8.36 -0.61 7.00
N TRP A 100 9.42 -0.85 6.23
CA TRP A 100 10.58 0.03 6.23
C TRP A 100 10.51 1.08 5.15
N ILE A 101 11.05 2.26 5.46
CA ILE A 101 11.37 3.27 4.46
C ILE A 101 12.70 2.91 3.78
N ARG A 102 12.78 3.17 2.48
CA ARG A 102 14.02 3.04 1.71
C ARG A 102 15.12 3.91 2.31
N SER A 103 16.38 3.55 2.04
CA SER A 103 17.54 4.31 2.52
C SER A 103 17.60 5.75 2.02
N ASP A 104 16.94 6.06 0.90
CA ASP A 104 16.83 7.43 0.36
C ASP A 104 15.70 8.26 1.01
N GLY A 105 14.92 7.67 1.92
CA GLY A 105 13.81 8.33 2.60
C GLY A 105 12.61 8.66 1.71
N LYS A 106 12.60 8.25 0.43
CA LYS A 106 11.62 8.75 -0.55
C LYS A 106 10.27 8.06 -0.50
N MET A 107 10.24 6.76 -0.15
CA MET A 107 9.02 5.95 0.02
C MET A 107 9.34 4.66 0.77
N SER A 108 8.31 3.90 1.14
CA SER A 108 8.50 2.57 1.73
C SER A 108 9.11 1.58 0.71
N ILE A 109 9.81 0.56 1.22
CA ILE A 109 10.31 -0.56 0.41
C ILE A 109 9.14 -1.26 -0.29
N TYR A 110 8.01 -1.40 0.41
CA TYR A 110 6.82 -2.05 -0.12
C TYR A 110 6.21 -1.28 -1.29
N THR A 111 5.94 0.01 -1.11
CA THR A 111 5.34 0.87 -2.14
C THR A 111 6.21 0.90 -3.39
N ASP A 112 7.53 1.01 -3.25
CA ASP A 112 8.47 1.00 -4.38
C ASP A 112 8.34 -0.27 -5.24
N HIS A 113 8.42 -1.44 -4.61
CA HIS A 113 8.29 -2.71 -5.33
C HIS A 113 6.86 -2.99 -5.81
N PHE A 114 5.84 -2.48 -5.12
CA PHE A 114 4.46 -2.56 -5.55
C PHE A 114 4.24 -1.75 -6.84
N LEU A 115 4.81 -0.55 -6.92
CA LEU A 115 4.79 0.28 -8.13
C LEU A 115 5.54 -0.41 -9.28
N GLU A 116 6.72 -1.00 -9.03
CA GLU A 116 7.41 -1.82 -10.04
C GLU A 116 6.52 -2.98 -10.54
N ALA A 117 5.80 -3.66 -9.64
CA ALA A 117 4.91 -4.76 -9.99
C ALA A 117 3.72 -4.29 -10.86
N LEU A 118 3.13 -3.13 -10.57
CA LEU A 118 2.07 -2.52 -11.40
C LEU A 118 2.53 -2.18 -12.82
N HIS A 119 3.83 -2.01 -13.03
CA HIS A 119 4.42 -1.79 -14.35
C HIS A 119 4.93 -3.08 -15.02
N GLY A 120 4.68 -4.23 -14.41
CA GLY A 120 5.01 -5.54 -14.98
C GLY A 120 6.24 -6.21 -14.40
N GLY A 121 6.75 -5.78 -13.25
CA GLY A 121 7.87 -6.46 -12.58
C GLY A 121 7.64 -7.95 -12.36
N GLY A 122 6.39 -8.34 -12.09
CA GLY A 122 5.97 -9.74 -11.89
C GLY A 122 5.43 -10.43 -13.14
N ASN A 123 5.52 -9.81 -14.31
CA ASN A 123 4.89 -10.28 -15.54
C ASN A 123 5.89 -10.91 -16.50
N LYS A 124 5.37 -11.69 -17.44
CA LYS A 124 6.14 -12.31 -18.53
C LYS A 124 6.09 -11.43 -19.80
N PRO A 125 7.07 -11.57 -20.70
CA PRO A 125 6.99 -10.96 -22.04
C PRO A 125 5.66 -11.28 -22.72
N GLY A 126 5.06 -10.28 -23.36
CA GLY A 126 3.77 -10.40 -24.03
C GLY A 126 2.53 -10.31 -23.13
N ASP A 127 2.67 -10.36 -21.80
CA ASP A 127 1.55 -10.11 -20.88
C ASP A 127 1.01 -8.70 -21.07
N LYS A 128 -0.32 -8.55 -21.08
CA LYS A 128 -1.01 -7.27 -21.28
C LYS A 128 -1.60 -6.67 -20.01
N PHE A 129 -1.70 -7.46 -18.96
CA PHE A 129 -2.32 -7.06 -17.70
C PHE A 129 -1.46 -7.54 -16.54
N VAL A 130 -1.41 -6.75 -15.48
CA VAL A 130 -0.93 -7.19 -14.17
C VAL A 130 -2.11 -7.80 -13.45
N THR A 131 -1.95 -9.00 -12.88
CA THR A 131 -2.94 -9.64 -12.02
C THR A 131 -2.54 -9.59 -10.54
N VAL A 132 -3.46 -9.93 -9.64
CA VAL A 132 -3.18 -10.05 -8.20
C VAL A 132 -2.02 -11.03 -7.93
N SER A 133 -1.97 -12.15 -8.66
CA SER A 133 -0.87 -13.11 -8.51
C SER A 133 0.46 -12.57 -9.01
N ASN A 134 0.49 -11.75 -10.08
CA ASN A 134 1.73 -11.07 -10.50
C ASN A 134 2.25 -10.14 -9.40
N LEU A 135 1.35 -9.35 -8.79
CA LEU A 135 1.70 -8.46 -7.67
C LEU A 135 2.28 -9.26 -6.49
N MET A 136 1.56 -10.30 -6.04
CA MET A 136 2.00 -11.16 -4.94
C MET A 136 3.39 -11.76 -5.22
N ASN A 137 3.58 -12.36 -6.39
CA ASN A 137 4.82 -13.05 -6.74
C ASN A 137 6.02 -12.10 -6.77
N TYR A 138 5.85 -10.90 -7.32
CA TYR A 138 6.93 -9.92 -7.38
C TYR A 138 7.25 -9.36 -6.00
N VAL A 139 6.24 -8.78 -5.34
CA VAL A 139 6.41 -8.07 -4.07
C VAL A 139 6.83 -9.02 -2.95
N GLY A 140 6.27 -10.24 -2.93
CA GLY A 140 6.64 -11.28 -1.98
C GLY A 140 8.09 -11.75 -2.09
N LYS A 141 8.73 -11.53 -3.24
CA LYS A 141 10.15 -11.81 -3.45
C LYS A 141 11.01 -10.58 -3.17
N THR A 142 10.69 -9.44 -3.78
CA THR A 142 11.58 -8.28 -3.82
C THR A 142 11.60 -7.50 -2.52
N VAL A 143 10.48 -7.42 -1.79
CA VAL A 143 10.43 -6.70 -0.50
C VAL A 143 11.33 -7.36 0.56
N PRO A 144 11.25 -8.68 0.81
CA PRO A 144 12.18 -9.32 1.74
C PRO A 144 13.65 -9.22 1.29
N GLU A 145 13.92 -9.29 -0.02
CA GLU A 145 15.27 -9.15 -0.56
C GLU A 145 15.86 -7.77 -0.28
N SER A 146 15.11 -6.69 -0.54
CA SER A 146 15.53 -5.32 -0.29
C SER A 146 15.65 -4.99 1.20
N ALA A 147 14.71 -5.45 2.03
CA ALA A 147 14.82 -5.28 3.47
C ALA A 147 16.07 -5.98 4.04
N ARG A 148 16.40 -7.18 3.55
CA ARG A 148 17.60 -7.93 3.96
C ARG A 148 18.90 -7.21 3.59
N GLN A 149 18.94 -6.50 2.46
CA GLN A 149 20.12 -5.69 2.07
C GLN A 149 20.39 -4.55 3.08
N LEU A 150 19.37 -4.08 3.79
CA LEU A 150 19.47 -3.09 4.86
C LEU A 150 19.65 -3.72 6.25
N GLY A 151 19.88 -5.03 6.33
CA GLY A 151 19.98 -5.76 7.59
C GLY A 151 18.66 -5.84 8.36
N ARG A 152 17.52 -5.68 7.68
CA ARG A 152 16.18 -5.67 8.31
C ARG A 152 15.32 -6.83 7.80
N LYS A 153 14.20 -7.08 8.49
CA LYS A 153 13.19 -8.07 8.10
C LYS A 153 11.89 -7.36 7.77
N GLN A 154 11.28 -7.74 6.65
CA GLN A 154 9.95 -7.31 6.24
C GLN A 154 9.34 -8.37 5.33
N THR A 155 8.18 -8.87 5.72
CA THR A 155 7.48 -9.96 5.05
C THR A 155 6.06 -9.52 4.73
N PRO A 156 5.76 -9.23 3.44
CA PRO A 156 4.40 -8.94 3.02
C PRO A 156 3.44 -10.10 3.31
N ILE A 157 2.19 -9.78 3.63
CA ILE A 157 1.11 -10.77 3.76
C ILE A 157 0.11 -10.56 2.64
N PHE A 158 -0.35 -11.66 2.05
CA PHE A 158 -1.29 -11.66 0.94
C PHE A 158 -2.45 -12.59 1.28
N ASP A 159 -3.68 -12.09 1.22
CA ASP A 159 -4.88 -12.93 1.19
C ASP A 159 -5.72 -12.61 -0.04
N PHE A 160 -5.98 -13.61 -0.85
CA PHE A 160 -6.93 -13.57 -1.95
C PHE A 160 -7.65 -14.92 -2.06
N SER A 161 -7.79 -15.62 -0.92
CA SER A 161 -8.38 -16.96 -0.84
C SER A 161 -9.86 -17.00 -1.22
N GLN A 162 -10.55 -15.85 -1.10
CA GLN A 162 -11.97 -15.68 -1.43
C GLN A 162 -12.20 -15.01 -2.80
N THR A 163 -11.19 -15.04 -3.68
CA THR A 163 -11.29 -14.52 -5.04
C THR A 163 -10.46 -15.32 -6.04
N GLU A 164 -10.87 -15.28 -7.30
CA GLU A 164 -9.99 -15.67 -8.40
C GLU A 164 -8.88 -14.63 -8.61
N ASP A 165 -7.86 -15.01 -9.38
CA ASP A 165 -6.84 -14.08 -9.84
C ASP A 165 -7.44 -13.14 -10.89
N PHE A 166 -7.44 -11.82 -10.63
CA PHE A 166 -8.07 -10.82 -11.49
C PHE A 166 -7.08 -9.73 -11.92
N PRO A 167 -7.27 -9.09 -13.09
CA PRO A 167 -6.42 -8.02 -13.56
C PRO A 167 -6.62 -6.74 -12.74
N VAL A 168 -5.52 -6.05 -12.45
CA VAL A 168 -5.47 -4.82 -11.63
C VAL A 168 -4.85 -3.64 -12.37
N ALA A 169 -4.08 -3.88 -13.44
CA ALA A 169 -3.51 -2.83 -14.26
C ALA A 169 -3.35 -3.26 -15.72
N LEU A 170 -3.42 -2.29 -16.65
CA LEU A 170 -3.10 -2.44 -18.07
C LEU A 170 -1.62 -2.14 -18.30
N LEU A 171 -0.89 -3.09 -18.87
CA LEU A 171 0.53 -2.90 -19.18
C LEU A 171 0.68 -2.03 -20.43
N ARG A 172 1.26 -0.85 -20.25
CA ARG A 172 1.58 0.10 -21.34
C ARG A 172 0.37 0.41 -22.22
N GLY A 173 -0.79 0.67 -21.60
CA GLY A 173 -2.05 0.92 -22.30
C GLY A 173 -2.58 -0.31 -23.06
N GLY A 174 -2.26 -1.52 -22.59
CA GLY A 174 -2.67 -2.78 -23.23
C GLY A 174 -1.75 -3.25 -24.36
N LYS A 175 -0.66 -2.53 -24.66
CA LYS A 175 0.38 -2.97 -25.60
C LYS A 175 1.13 -4.21 -25.08
N GLY A 176 1.17 -4.36 -23.75
CA GLY A 176 1.88 -5.43 -23.08
C GLY A 176 3.37 -5.19 -22.91
N LEU A 177 4.02 -6.07 -22.15
CA LEU A 177 5.47 -6.06 -22.00
C LEU A 177 6.16 -6.45 -23.31
N PRO A 178 7.28 -5.79 -23.66
CA PRO A 178 8.08 -6.15 -24.82
C PRO A 178 8.73 -7.53 -24.66
N ASP A 179 9.37 -8.02 -25.73
CA ASP A 179 10.02 -9.34 -25.74
C ASP A 179 11.15 -9.45 -24.71
N GLY A 180 11.87 -8.35 -24.43
CA GLY A 180 12.86 -8.29 -23.35
C GLY A 180 12.25 -8.22 -21.94
N GLY A 181 10.91 -8.19 -21.83
CA GLY A 181 10.17 -8.27 -20.59
C GLY A 181 10.42 -7.09 -19.64
N TRP A 182 10.34 -7.36 -18.34
CA TRP A 182 10.55 -6.36 -17.29
C TRP A 182 11.92 -5.68 -17.37
N GLU A 183 13.00 -6.44 -17.59
CA GLU A 183 14.35 -5.89 -17.55
C GLU A 183 14.62 -4.86 -18.67
N GLU A 184 13.91 -4.96 -19.80
CA GLU A 184 13.96 -3.97 -20.88
C GLU A 184 13.36 -2.61 -20.46
N VAL A 185 12.26 -2.63 -19.71
CA VAL A 185 11.49 -1.42 -19.35
C VAL A 185 11.81 -0.86 -17.96
N LYS A 186 12.52 -1.63 -17.12
CA LYS A 186 12.76 -1.34 -15.71
C LYS A 186 13.42 0.02 -15.46
N SER A 187 14.38 0.43 -16.29
CA SER A 187 15.07 1.72 -16.13
C SER A 187 14.13 2.90 -16.42
N GLU A 188 13.33 2.82 -17.49
CA GLU A 188 12.30 3.80 -17.86
C GLU A 188 11.24 3.92 -16.75
N VAL A 189 10.76 2.79 -16.25
CA VAL A 189 9.76 2.74 -15.17
C VAL A 189 10.30 3.36 -13.89
N ARG A 190 11.53 3.02 -13.49
CA ARG A 190 12.15 3.62 -12.29
C ARG A 190 12.32 5.14 -12.42
N GLY A 191 12.66 5.62 -13.62
CA GLY A 191 12.67 7.06 -13.91
C GLY A 191 11.29 7.69 -13.71
N SER A 192 10.25 7.06 -14.24
CA SER A 192 8.86 7.54 -14.17
C SER A 192 8.32 7.56 -12.74
N ILE A 193 8.59 6.52 -11.93
CA ILE A 193 8.23 6.46 -10.51
C ILE A 193 8.85 7.62 -9.73
N SER A 194 10.12 7.94 -9.98
CA SER A 194 10.78 9.08 -9.32
C SER A 194 10.12 10.41 -9.69
N VAL A 195 9.81 10.64 -10.96
CA VAL A 195 9.20 11.89 -11.44
C VAL A 195 7.78 12.08 -10.92
N GLY A 196 6.94 11.05 -11.00
CA GLY A 196 5.54 11.13 -10.52
C GLY A 196 5.45 11.49 -9.03
N ARG A 197 6.39 11.01 -8.22
CA ARG A 197 6.51 11.37 -6.80
C ARG A 197 6.86 12.84 -6.58
N ASP A 198 7.81 13.37 -7.34
CA ASP A 198 8.26 14.76 -7.21
C ASP A 198 7.13 15.74 -7.56
N VAL A 199 6.29 15.39 -8.53
CA VAL A 199 5.07 16.15 -8.86
C VAL A 199 4.06 16.13 -7.71
N ASN A 200 3.80 14.96 -7.12
CA ASN A 200 2.88 14.83 -5.97
C ASN A 200 3.40 15.56 -4.72
N SER A 201 4.72 15.67 -4.54
CA SER A 201 5.31 16.41 -3.42
C SER A 201 5.22 17.94 -3.61
N ALA A 202 5.11 18.40 -4.87
CA ALA A 202 5.00 19.82 -5.21
C ALA A 202 3.54 20.33 -5.24
N GLY A 203 2.57 19.43 -5.46
CA GLY A 203 1.14 19.73 -5.43
C GLY A 203 0.57 19.62 -4.02
N GLY A 204 0.71 20.67 -3.21
CA GLY A 204 -0.03 20.79 -1.95
C GLY A 204 -1.50 21.10 -2.24
N ASP A 205 -2.35 20.08 -2.35
CA ASP A 205 -3.76 20.11 -1.94
C ASP A 205 -4.42 18.72 -2.02
N ASN A 206 -5.18 18.41 -0.98
CA ASN A 206 -5.80 17.13 -0.59
C ASN A 206 -6.60 16.37 -1.66
N ILE A 207 -5.92 15.68 -2.59
CA ILE A 207 -6.47 14.52 -3.31
C ILE A 207 -5.32 13.52 -3.57
N SER A 208 -5.36 12.33 -2.95
CA SER A 208 -4.37 11.27 -3.20
C SER A 208 -4.60 10.63 -4.58
N GLN A 209 -4.28 11.34 -5.65
CA GLN A 209 -4.26 10.78 -7.01
C GLN A 209 -2.89 10.15 -7.27
N ILE A 210 -2.84 8.83 -7.46
CA ILE A 210 -1.69 8.20 -8.11
C ILE A 210 -1.92 8.32 -9.62
N ASN A 211 -1.42 9.43 -10.19
CA ASN A 211 -1.40 9.62 -11.63
C ASN A 211 -0.24 8.77 -12.22
N VAL A 212 -0.56 7.55 -12.66
CA VAL A 212 0.36 6.73 -13.46
C VAL A 212 0.28 7.23 -14.90
N PHE A 213 1.24 8.07 -15.30
CA PHE A 213 1.33 8.56 -16.69
C PHE A 213 1.84 7.45 -17.62
N GLY A 214 0.90 6.69 -18.17
CA GLY A 214 1.07 5.97 -19.43
C GLY A 214 0.25 6.67 -20.50
N GLY A 215 0.85 6.99 -21.65
CA GLY A 215 0.12 7.62 -22.76
C GLY A 215 -1.15 6.84 -23.12
N SER A 216 -2.28 7.52 -23.08
CA SER A 216 -3.69 7.06 -23.08
C SER A 216 -4.25 6.66 -21.70
N GLU A 217 -5.17 7.52 -21.24
CA GLU A 217 -5.78 7.64 -19.91
C GLU A 217 -6.14 6.31 -19.24
N ALA A 218 -5.39 5.94 -18.20
CA ALA A 218 -5.81 5.01 -17.17
C ALA A 218 -5.65 5.69 -15.80
N THR A 219 -6.73 6.29 -15.31
CA THR A 219 -6.76 6.95 -14.00
C THR A 219 -7.05 5.93 -12.91
N ILE A 220 -6.07 5.59 -12.08
CA ILE A 220 -6.32 4.90 -10.81
C ILE A 220 -6.87 5.95 -9.83
N THR A 221 -8.18 5.96 -9.64
CA THR A 221 -8.83 6.89 -8.71
C THR A 221 -8.86 6.27 -7.33
N ILE A 222 -8.03 6.76 -6.40
CA ILE A 222 -8.21 6.52 -4.97
C ILE A 222 -9.16 7.62 -4.48
N ASN A 223 -10.44 7.29 -4.35
CA ASN A 223 -11.44 8.24 -3.88
C ASN A 223 -11.26 8.50 -2.38
N ASP A 224 -11.28 9.79 -2.02
CA ASP A 224 -11.43 10.27 -0.66
C ASP A 224 -12.82 9.89 -0.13
N ILE A 225 -12.88 9.25 1.05
CA ILE A 225 -14.14 9.07 1.81
C ILE A 225 -14.27 10.30 2.71
N GLY A 226 -14.33 11.47 2.09
CA GLY A 226 -14.72 12.71 2.73
C GLY A 226 -16.25 12.76 2.83
N SER A 227 -16.79 12.62 4.03
CA SER A 227 -18.21 12.86 4.31
C SER A 227 -18.61 14.25 3.79
N LYS A 228 -19.38 14.28 2.68
CA LYS A 228 -20.19 15.45 2.33
C LYS A 228 -21.26 15.60 3.41
N ARG A 229 -21.06 16.55 4.33
CA ARG A 229 -22.11 17.00 5.24
C ARG A 229 -23.15 17.78 4.43
N SER A 230 -24.38 17.26 4.41
CA SER A 230 -25.60 18.06 4.31
C SER A 230 -25.98 18.59 5.68
#